data_AF-A0A3N5HUU6-F1
#
_entry.id   AF-A0A3N5HUU6-F1
#
_cell.length_a   1.000
_cell.length_b   1.000
_cell.length_c   1.000
_cell.angle_alpha   90.00
_cell.angle_beta   90.00
_cell.angle_gamma   90.00
#
_symmetry.space_group_name_H-M   'P 1'
#
loop_
_entity.id
_entity.type
_entity.pdbx_description
1 polymer ?
#
loop_
_entity_poly.entity_id
_entity_poly.type
_entity_poly.pdbx_seq_one_letter_code
_entity_poly.pdbx_strand_id
1 'polypeptide(L)'
;RTSKESEDPPRRQWDSLAFVDIYGTRCGTINGLLDPDSSSCRAYGATLVRRLYEGAVSPAELGDMTAKELCPDATAAERAEIARRVGLTVQTVANITHELEAQGFIKGSRSEPRGRGSPATSLAINPSGAHAIGVHVTPRGLEAALVDLAGSIIAREHRALERPGPDQTMTEIGRLAKQFGGKLKGKRMLGIGMAMPGPFDVDSMSFVGPTTLEGWRGFPVLERLNRVSGLPAFIEVDHAAAALGERLHGAGKAFRDFYFLYFGVGLGGCMVHEGLPWRGSHRNAGEIGHLPLVPNGEPCPCGNRGCLERYLSLEAYGRRATAIGREAWISEAAPLFRNAVAAIENLFDPETIIVGGLADSGLLDDLIAAAQPLPNSVSQRADREVPRLMRADSGQDGVLRGAAALAIAGVLSPRFGLLFAEGERTERDPIIAGRQVA
;
A
#
# COMPACT_ATOMS: atom_id res chain seq x y z
N ARG A 1 -42.45 -56.11 -2.51
CA ARG A 1 -43.61 -55.56 -3.24
C ARG A 1 -43.80 -54.14 -2.73
N THR A 2 -43.26 -53.18 -3.50
CA THR A 2 -44.03 -52.12 -4.22
C THR A 2 -44.54 -51.06 -3.25
N SER A 3 -44.34 -49.75 -3.39
CA SER A 3 -43.82 -48.84 -4.43
C SER A 3 -44.19 -47.44 -3.87
N LYS A 4 -43.47 -46.33 -4.04
CA LYS A 4 -43.49 -45.45 -5.22
C LYS A 4 -42.76 -44.13 -4.89
N GLU A 5 -42.04 -43.61 -5.90
CA GLU A 5 -41.91 -42.19 -6.33
C GLU A 5 -41.49 -41.10 -5.32
N SER A 6 -40.32 -40.49 -5.52
CA SER A 6 -40.15 -39.27 -6.35
C SER A 6 -38.71 -38.74 -6.25
N GLU A 7 -38.17 -38.30 -7.38
CA GLU A 7 -36.90 -37.60 -7.50
C GLU A 7 -37.08 -36.11 -7.15
N ASP A 8 -36.21 -35.60 -6.28
CA ASP A 8 -35.84 -34.18 -6.20
C ASP A 8 -34.38 -34.11 -5.69
N PRO A 9 -33.49 -33.30 -6.29
CA PRO A 9 -32.07 -33.28 -5.90
C PRO A 9 -31.88 -32.58 -4.54
N PRO A 10 -30.88 -32.98 -3.74
CA PRO A 10 -30.68 -32.37 -2.43
C PRO A 10 -30.28 -30.90 -2.58
N ARG A 11 -31.15 -30.00 -2.11
CA ARG A 11 -30.80 -28.63 -1.75
C ARG A 11 -29.59 -28.69 -0.82
N ARG A 12 -28.44 -28.18 -1.26
CA ARG A 12 -27.29 -27.93 -0.38
C ARG A 12 -27.68 -26.81 0.58
N GLN A 13 -28.11 -27.19 1.79
CA GLN A 13 -28.07 -26.35 2.97
C GLN A 13 -26.62 -25.91 3.19
N TRP A 14 -26.34 -24.62 2.93
CA TRP A 14 -25.19 -23.94 3.51
C TRP A 14 -25.63 -23.37 4.85
N ASP A 15 -25.82 -24.24 5.84
CA ASP A 15 -26.01 -23.82 7.22
C ASP A 15 -24.63 -23.53 7.85
N SER A 16 -24.53 -22.31 8.40
CA SER A 16 -23.52 -21.81 9.34
C SER A 16 -22.04 -21.91 8.95
N LEU A 17 -21.59 -21.06 8.01
CA LEU A 17 -20.24 -20.50 8.06
C LEU A 17 -20.24 -19.28 8.98
N ALA A 18 -19.76 -19.49 10.20
CA ALA A 18 -19.40 -18.41 11.11
C ALA A 18 -18.27 -17.58 10.49
N PHE A 19 -18.61 -16.41 9.94
CA PHE A 19 -17.63 -15.39 9.64
C PHE A 19 -17.13 -14.82 10.96
N VAL A 20 -15.92 -15.23 11.35
CA VAL A 20 -15.16 -14.56 12.39
C VAL A 20 -14.77 -13.19 11.84
N ASP A 21 -15.37 -12.17 12.44
CA ASP A 21 -15.11 -10.76 12.24
C ASP A 21 -13.66 -10.45 12.68
N ILE A 22 -12.74 -10.27 11.73
CA ILE A 22 -11.28 -10.13 11.96
C ILE A 22 -10.91 -8.73 12.51
N TYR A 23 -11.88 -7.84 12.75
CA TYR A 23 -11.61 -6.56 13.41
C TYR A 23 -12.51 -6.37 14.63
N GLY A 24 -12.28 -7.19 15.65
CA GLY A 24 -12.76 -6.92 17.01
C GLY A 24 -12.18 -5.60 17.55
N THR A 25 -12.84 -4.48 17.24
CA THR A 25 -12.57 -3.18 17.87
C THR A 25 -13.88 -2.49 18.21
N ARG A 26 -14.29 -2.60 19.48
CA ARG A 26 -15.11 -1.54 20.11
C ARG A 26 -14.16 -0.38 20.37
N CYS A 27 -14.30 0.74 19.65
CA CYS A 27 -13.61 1.97 20.00
C CYS A 27 -14.59 3.15 19.98
N GLY A 28 -14.62 3.87 21.11
CA GLY A 28 -15.53 4.98 21.38
C GLY A 28 -15.33 6.15 20.43
N THR A 29 -16.47 6.67 19.98
CA THR A 29 -16.76 8.06 19.59
C THR A 29 -15.58 9.02 19.45
N ILE A 30 -15.09 9.18 18.22
CA ILE A 30 -14.32 10.36 17.78
C ILE A 30 -15.32 11.35 17.15
N ASN A 31 -15.91 12.21 17.98
CA ASN A 31 -16.62 13.41 17.51
C ASN A 31 -15.63 14.58 17.51
N GLY A 32 -15.30 15.12 16.33
CA GLY A 32 -14.54 16.38 16.28
C GLY A 32 -13.89 16.79 14.96
N LEU A 33 -13.88 15.95 13.91
CA LEU A 33 -13.19 16.29 12.64
C LEU A 33 -14.11 16.57 11.44
N LEU A 34 -15.43 16.47 11.60
CA LEU A 34 -16.42 16.78 10.57
C LEU A 34 -17.62 17.47 11.22
N ASP A 35 -18.08 18.57 10.61
CA ASP A 35 -19.31 19.27 10.99
C ASP A 35 -20.52 18.34 10.78
N PRO A 36 -21.26 17.96 11.85
CA PRO A 36 -22.33 16.96 11.77
C PRO A 36 -23.57 17.42 10.98
N ASP A 37 -23.72 18.73 10.69
CA ASP A 37 -24.96 19.31 10.15
C ASP A 37 -25.03 19.47 8.61
N SER A 38 -23.98 19.10 7.87
CA SER A 38 -24.02 19.14 6.39
C SER A 38 -24.68 17.88 5.79
N SER A 39 -26.01 17.85 5.77
CA SER A 39 -26.82 16.78 5.15
C SER A 39 -26.53 16.54 3.66
N SER A 40 -25.87 17.49 2.98
CA SER A 40 -25.38 17.37 1.59
C SER A 40 -24.07 16.58 1.44
N CYS A 41 -23.21 16.54 2.47
CA CYS A 41 -21.90 15.86 2.45
C CYS A 41 -22.03 14.32 2.43
N ARG A 42 -23.09 13.78 3.04
CA ARG A 42 -23.27 12.32 3.19
C ARG A 42 -23.66 11.59 1.90
N ALA A 43 -24.36 12.27 0.97
CA ALA A 43 -24.94 11.61 -0.20
C ALA A 43 -24.07 11.71 -1.48
N TYR A 44 -23.39 12.84 -1.69
CA TYR A 44 -22.66 13.10 -2.93
C TYR A 44 -21.21 12.57 -2.93
N GLY A 45 -20.48 12.70 -1.81
CA GLY A 45 -19.16 12.07 -1.65
C GLY A 45 -19.22 10.55 -1.61
N ALA A 46 -20.31 9.99 -1.06
CA ALA A 46 -20.57 8.56 -1.03
C ALA A 46 -20.77 7.96 -2.42
N THR A 47 -21.37 8.69 -3.38
CA THR A 47 -21.67 8.16 -4.72
C THR A 47 -20.44 8.15 -5.63
N LEU A 48 -19.59 9.19 -5.56
CA LEU A 48 -18.30 9.18 -6.23
C LEU A 48 -17.45 8.01 -5.72
N VAL A 49 -17.31 7.88 -4.40
CA VAL A 49 -16.43 6.85 -3.83
C VAL A 49 -17.02 5.44 -3.90
N ARG A 50 -18.34 5.30 -3.93
CA ARG A 50 -19.00 4.03 -4.22
C ARG A 50 -18.65 3.50 -5.62
N ARG A 51 -18.67 4.35 -6.66
CA ARG A 51 -18.26 3.95 -8.02
C ARG A 51 -16.76 3.69 -8.17
N LEU A 52 -15.94 4.37 -7.36
CA LEU A 52 -14.49 4.13 -7.23
C LEU A 52 -14.12 2.82 -6.52
N TYR A 53 -15.09 2.12 -5.92
CA TYR A 53 -14.84 0.92 -5.12
C TYR A 53 -15.71 -0.29 -5.49
N GLU A 54 -16.80 -0.09 -6.23
CA GLU A 54 -17.64 -1.16 -6.82
C GLU A 54 -17.12 -1.65 -8.19
N GLY A 55 -15.86 -1.34 -8.54
CA GLY A 55 -15.17 -1.95 -9.69
C GLY A 55 -15.36 -1.24 -11.04
N ALA A 56 -15.80 0.02 -11.06
CA ALA A 56 -15.89 0.79 -12.31
C ALA A 56 -14.67 1.71 -12.56
N VAL A 57 -13.89 2.03 -11.52
CA VAL A 57 -12.69 2.88 -11.56
C VAL A 57 -11.76 2.42 -10.44
N SER A 58 -10.49 2.12 -10.73
CA SER A 58 -9.56 1.53 -9.74
C SER A 58 -9.14 2.57 -8.68
N PRO A 59 -8.90 2.21 -7.40
CA PRO A 59 -8.25 3.11 -6.46
C PRO A 59 -6.86 3.66 -6.90
N ALA A 60 -6.26 3.18 -8.00
CA ALA A 60 -5.12 3.86 -8.62
C ALA A 60 -5.49 4.84 -9.72
N GLU A 61 -6.75 4.94 -10.12
CA GLU A 61 -7.23 6.10 -10.85
C GLU A 61 -7.49 7.27 -9.90
N LEU A 62 -7.63 6.99 -8.59
CA LEU A 62 -7.43 7.94 -7.50
C LEU A 62 -5.97 8.04 -7.01
N GLY A 63 -5.16 7.00 -7.15
CA GLY A 63 -3.72 7.00 -6.83
C GLY A 63 -2.85 7.66 -7.91
N ASP A 64 -3.29 7.66 -9.16
CA ASP A 64 -2.75 8.46 -10.27
C ASP A 64 -2.87 9.96 -9.97
N MET A 65 -3.78 10.33 -9.07
CA MET A 65 -3.96 11.70 -8.63
C MET A 65 -2.84 12.19 -7.71
N THR A 66 -2.07 11.29 -7.12
CA THR A 66 -0.97 11.61 -6.21
C THR A 66 0.37 11.66 -6.95
N ALA A 67 0.66 12.87 -7.44
CA ALA A 67 1.99 13.45 -7.69
C ALA A 67 2.56 13.54 -9.12
N LYS A 68 1.94 13.01 -10.19
CA LYS A 68 2.41 13.35 -11.56
C LYS A 68 1.41 13.36 -12.71
N GLU A 69 0.16 12.93 -12.55
CA GLU A 69 -0.87 13.08 -13.60
C GLU A 69 -1.96 14.13 -13.26
N LEU A 70 -1.86 14.80 -12.12
CA LEU A 70 -2.80 15.85 -11.70
C LEU A 70 -2.30 17.29 -11.83
N CYS A 71 -1.23 17.52 -12.59
CA CYS A 71 -0.99 18.75 -13.36
C CYS A 71 0.45 18.74 -13.90
N PRO A 72 0.57 18.86 -15.22
CA PRO A 72 0.70 20.19 -15.78
C PRO A 72 -0.54 20.59 -16.61
N ASP A 73 -1.19 21.69 -16.21
CA ASP A 73 -2.08 22.56 -17.01
C ASP A 73 -3.64 22.56 -16.88
N ALA A 74 -4.20 22.02 -15.79
CA ALA A 74 -5.58 22.08 -15.25
C ALA A 74 -6.80 22.96 -15.76
N THR A 75 -7.01 23.36 -17.01
CA THR A 75 -8.17 24.06 -17.60
C THR A 75 -9.58 23.44 -17.37
N ALA A 76 -10.65 24.11 -17.82
CA ALA A 76 -12.01 23.52 -17.90
C ALA A 76 -12.06 22.18 -18.66
N ALA A 77 -11.14 21.98 -19.63
CA ALA A 77 -10.97 20.72 -20.32
C ALA A 77 -10.45 19.61 -19.39
N GLU A 78 -9.65 19.93 -18.37
CA GLU A 78 -9.17 18.94 -17.40
C GLU A 78 -10.17 18.61 -16.31
N ARG A 79 -11.08 19.51 -15.92
CA ARG A 79 -12.23 19.10 -15.09
C ARG A 79 -13.12 18.12 -15.86
N ALA A 80 -13.23 18.30 -17.17
CA ALA A 80 -13.90 17.34 -18.06
C ALA A 80 -13.10 16.05 -18.25
N GLU A 81 -11.76 16.11 -18.30
CA GLU A 81 -10.88 14.92 -18.31
C GLU A 81 -11.00 14.12 -17.02
N ILE A 82 -10.88 14.77 -15.87
CA ILE A 82 -11.08 14.15 -14.54
C ILE A 82 -12.46 13.51 -14.50
N ALA A 83 -13.52 14.25 -14.87
CA ALA A 83 -14.89 13.72 -14.92
C ALA A 83 -14.99 12.46 -15.80
N ARG A 84 -14.33 12.45 -16.96
CA ARG A 84 -14.30 11.29 -17.86
C ARG A 84 -13.57 10.10 -17.25
N ARG A 85 -12.37 10.33 -16.67
CA ARG A 85 -11.52 9.30 -16.06
C ARG A 85 -12.17 8.69 -14.81
N VAL A 86 -12.81 9.49 -13.97
CA VAL A 86 -13.45 9.00 -12.72
C VAL A 86 -14.93 8.65 -12.89
N GLY A 87 -15.47 8.69 -14.11
CA GLY A 87 -16.87 8.33 -14.39
C GLY A 87 -17.89 9.24 -13.70
N LEU A 88 -17.57 10.53 -13.52
CA LEU A 88 -18.40 11.54 -12.88
C LEU A 88 -18.91 12.60 -13.86
N THR A 89 -19.90 13.38 -13.41
CA THR A 89 -20.27 14.61 -14.11
C THR A 89 -19.26 15.72 -13.83
N VAL A 90 -19.09 16.64 -14.78
CA VAL A 90 -18.26 17.85 -14.61
C VAL A 90 -18.71 18.68 -13.41
N GLN A 91 -20.03 18.76 -13.15
CA GLN A 91 -20.59 19.45 -11.99
C GLN A 91 -20.18 18.77 -10.67
N THR A 92 -20.21 17.44 -10.62
CA THR A 92 -19.78 16.69 -9.43
C THR A 92 -18.30 16.95 -9.15
N VAL A 93 -17.44 16.88 -10.18
CA VAL A 93 -16.00 17.20 -10.04
C VAL A 93 -15.79 18.64 -9.58
N ALA A 94 -16.56 19.60 -10.11
CA ALA A 94 -16.49 20.99 -9.67
C ALA A 94 -16.84 21.16 -8.18
N ASN A 95 -17.90 20.50 -7.70
CA ASN A 95 -18.28 20.55 -6.29
C ASN A 95 -17.19 19.96 -5.38
N ILE A 96 -16.67 18.77 -5.72
CA ILE A 96 -15.63 18.10 -4.91
C ILE A 96 -14.34 18.93 -4.86
N THR A 97 -13.91 19.44 -6.01
CA THR A 97 -12.68 20.25 -6.06
C THR A 97 -12.84 21.56 -5.28
N HIS A 98 -14.01 22.19 -5.31
CA HIS A 98 -14.30 23.35 -4.46
C HIS A 98 -14.26 23.00 -2.97
N GLU A 99 -14.80 21.85 -2.57
CA GLU A 99 -14.72 21.36 -1.19
C GLU A 99 -13.27 21.07 -0.76
N LEU A 100 -12.47 20.43 -1.63
CA LEU A 100 -11.06 20.15 -1.36
C LEU A 100 -10.22 21.43 -1.29
N GLU A 101 -10.52 22.45 -2.10
CA GLU A 101 -9.90 23.78 -2.02
C GLU A 101 -10.28 24.49 -0.72
N ALA A 102 -11.57 24.47 -0.35
CA ALA A 102 -12.06 25.08 0.90
C ALA A 102 -11.43 24.42 2.13
N GLN A 103 -11.20 23.10 2.09
CA GLN A 103 -10.50 22.35 3.14
C GLN A 103 -8.98 22.52 3.10
N GLY A 104 -8.45 23.19 2.08
CA GLY A 104 -7.03 23.47 1.90
C GLY A 104 -6.19 22.29 1.40
N PHE A 105 -6.81 21.21 0.91
CA PHE A 105 -6.11 20.01 0.41
C PHE A 105 -5.57 20.19 -1.01
N ILE A 106 -6.25 21.00 -1.82
CA ILE A 106 -5.77 21.39 -3.15
C ILE A 106 -5.76 22.92 -3.27
N LYS A 107 -5.08 23.44 -4.27
CA LYS A 107 -5.01 24.86 -4.59
C LYS A 107 -5.12 25.09 -6.09
N GLY A 108 -5.84 26.12 -6.51
CA GLY A 108 -5.76 26.67 -7.85
C GLY A 108 -4.46 27.46 -8.06
N SER A 109 -3.65 27.06 -9.03
CA SER A 109 -2.57 27.87 -9.59
C SER A 109 -3.10 28.61 -10.81
N ARG A 110 -3.01 29.94 -10.81
CA ARG A 110 -3.33 30.75 -12.00
C ARG A 110 -2.08 30.78 -12.87
N SER A 111 -2.15 30.21 -14.07
CA SER A 111 -1.11 30.43 -15.08
C SER A 111 -1.22 31.86 -15.63
N GLU A 112 -0.09 32.49 -15.96
CA GLU A 112 -0.13 33.76 -16.67
C GLU A 112 -0.72 33.55 -18.08
N PRO A 113 -1.59 34.45 -18.57
CA PRO A 113 -2.23 34.28 -19.87
C PRO A 113 -1.21 34.28 -21.01
N ARG A 114 -1.04 33.13 -21.66
CA ARG A 114 -0.33 33.02 -22.95
C ARG A 114 -1.28 33.39 -24.09
N GLY A 115 -1.57 34.68 -24.26
CA GLY A 115 -2.34 35.23 -25.39
C GLY A 115 -3.77 35.68 -25.07
N ARG A 116 -4.64 35.71 -26.09
CA ARG A 116 -6.03 36.19 -25.98
C ARG A 116 -6.93 35.06 -25.41
N GLY A 117 -7.13 35.08 -24.10
CA GLY A 117 -8.00 34.13 -23.39
C GLY A 117 -7.91 34.33 -21.87
N SER A 118 -8.95 33.95 -21.14
CA SER A 118 -8.95 34.00 -19.67
C SER A 118 -7.86 33.05 -19.10
N PRO A 119 -7.17 33.41 -18.00
CA PRO A 119 -6.17 32.56 -17.38
C PRO A 119 -6.72 31.16 -17.08
N ALA A 120 -5.96 30.12 -17.42
CA ALA A 120 -6.30 28.75 -17.04
C ALA A 120 -5.99 28.57 -15.54
N THR A 121 -7.02 28.26 -14.75
CA THR A 121 -6.87 27.92 -13.33
C THR A 121 -6.55 26.44 -13.21
N SER A 122 -5.29 26.09 -12.94
CA SER A 122 -4.87 24.69 -12.79
C SER A 122 -4.94 24.20 -11.35
N LEU A 123 -5.43 22.98 -11.10
CA LEU A 123 -5.52 22.44 -9.74
C LEU A 123 -4.25 21.67 -9.37
N ALA A 124 -3.73 21.89 -8.17
CA ALA A 124 -2.61 21.12 -7.64
C ALA A 124 -2.85 20.72 -6.19
N ILE A 125 -2.25 19.61 -5.74
CA ILE A 125 -2.20 19.27 -4.31
C ILE A 125 -1.55 20.45 -3.57
N ASN A 126 -2.13 20.83 -2.43
CA ASN A 126 -1.51 21.77 -1.51
C ASN A 126 -0.64 20.98 -0.53
N PRO A 127 0.70 20.99 -0.66
CA PRO A 127 1.55 20.14 0.17
C PRO A 127 1.38 20.43 1.67
N SER A 128 1.16 21.70 2.03
CA SER A 128 0.93 22.12 3.42
C SER A 128 -0.50 21.92 3.94
N GLY A 129 -1.41 21.40 3.11
CA GLY A 129 -2.83 21.20 3.48
C GLY A 129 -3.05 20.15 4.55
N ALA A 130 -2.17 19.14 4.60
CA ALA A 130 -2.18 18.08 5.59
C ALA A 130 -0.82 17.38 5.65
N HIS A 131 -0.63 16.61 6.73
CA HIS A 131 0.58 15.84 6.98
C HIS A 131 0.21 14.46 7.50
N ALA A 132 1.09 13.49 7.33
CA ALA A 132 0.96 12.17 7.90
C ALA A 132 2.32 11.68 8.41
N ILE A 133 2.30 10.67 9.28
CA ILE A 133 3.50 9.99 9.74
C ILE A 133 3.59 8.64 9.03
N GLY A 134 4.70 8.40 8.34
CA GLY A 134 5.09 7.07 7.85
C GLY A 134 6.08 6.45 8.82
N VAL A 135 5.84 5.21 9.22
CA VAL A 135 6.71 4.43 10.10
C VAL A 135 7.13 3.15 9.41
N HIS A 136 8.40 2.79 9.52
CA HIS A 136 8.92 1.50 9.09
C HIS A 136 9.64 0.82 10.25
N VAL A 137 9.15 -0.35 10.65
CA VAL A 137 9.77 -1.17 11.69
C VAL A 137 10.39 -2.40 11.03
N THR A 138 11.67 -2.63 11.29
CA THR A 138 12.44 -3.76 10.75
C THR A 138 13.19 -4.46 11.88
N PRO A 139 13.72 -5.66 11.68
CA PRO A 139 14.61 -6.30 12.67
C PRO A 139 15.86 -5.46 13.02
N ARG A 140 16.21 -4.46 12.18
CA ARG A 140 17.37 -3.59 12.36
C ARG A 140 17.05 -2.29 13.09
N GLY A 141 15.78 -1.97 13.32
CA GLY A 141 15.37 -0.75 13.99
C GLY A 141 14.09 -0.12 13.46
N LEU A 142 13.87 1.11 13.88
CA LEU A 142 12.69 1.91 13.60
C LEU A 142 13.08 3.17 12.82
N GLU A 143 12.38 3.42 11.72
CA GLU A 143 12.43 4.70 11.00
C GLU A 143 11.05 5.34 10.96
N ALA A 144 11.02 6.66 11.07
CA ALA A 144 9.78 7.42 10.92
C ALA A 144 10.02 8.71 10.15
N ALA A 145 9.04 9.10 9.34
CA ALA A 145 9.04 10.33 8.60
C ALA A 145 7.73 11.11 8.81
N LEU A 146 7.86 12.42 8.97
CA LEU A 146 6.77 13.37 8.78
C LEU A 146 6.69 13.71 7.30
N VAL A 147 5.56 13.43 6.68
CA VAL A 147 5.34 13.58 5.24
C VAL A 147 4.21 14.57 4.99
N ASP A 148 4.38 15.42 3.98
CA ASP A 148 3.35 16.36 3.53
C ASP A 148 2.35 15.70 2.56
N LEU A 149 1.29 16.43 2.18
CA LEU A 149 0.24 15.85 1.33
C LEU A 149 0.71 15.50 -0.09
N ALA A 150 1.84 16.07 -0.54
CA ALA A 150 2.46 15.75 -1.82
C ALA A 150 3.46 14.57 -1.73
N GLY A 151 3.65 14.00 -0.54
CA GLY A 151 4.59 12.90 -0.28
C GLY A 151 6.02 13.34 0.02
N SER A 152 6.26 14.64 0.23
CA SER A 152 7.59 15.15 0.58
C SER A 152 7.90 14.89 2.05
N ILE A 153 9.09 14.36 2.33
CA ILE A 153 9.57 14.15 3.71
C ILE A 153 10.03 15.49 4.29
N ILE A 154 9.33 15.99 5.31
CA ILE A 154 9.67 17.23 6.02
C ILE A 154 10.67 16.97 7.14
N ALA A 155 10.56 15.83 7.82
CA ALA A 155 11.47 15.42 8.87
C ALA A 155 11.56 13.90 8.90
N ARG A 156 12.74 13.38 9.23
CA ARG A 156 12.97 11.95 9.44
C ARG A 156 13.70 11.71 10.75
N GLU A 157 13.45 10.56 11.34
CA GLU A 157 14.11 10.09 12.54
C GLU A 157 14.41 8.61 12.40
N HIS A 158 15.61 8.21 12.82
CA HIS A 158 16.03 6.82 12.91
C HIS A 158 16.28 6.47 14.38
N ARG A 159 15.84 5.30 14.80
CA ARG A 159 16.11 4.72 16.12
C ARG A 159 16.70 3.33 15.92
N ALA A 160 17.98 3.22 16.26
CA ALA A 160 18.64 1.92 16.34
C ALA A 160 18.01 1.13 17.49
N LEU A 161 17.37 0.02 17.17
CA LEU A 161 16.79 -0.90 18.14
C LEU A 161 17.33 -2.29 17.83
N GLU A 162 18.14 -2.85 18.71
CA GLU A 162 18.58 -4.22 18.61
C GLU A 162 17.40 -5.14 18.99
N ARG A 163 16.92 -5.96 18.05
CA ARG A 163 15.76 -6.86 18.24
C ARG A 163 14.53 -6.08 18.77
N PRO A 164 13.92 -5.22 17.94
CA PRO A 164 12.88 -4.30 18.37
C PRO A 164 11.66 -5.06 18.93
N GLY A 165 11.51 -5.05 20.25
CA GLY A 165 10.33 -5.58 20.93
C GLY A 165 9.12 -4.66 20.77
N PRO A 166 7.89 -5.20 20.86
CA PRO A 166 6.68 -4.43 20.55
C PRO A 166 6.44 -3.23 21.48
N ASP A 167 6.59 -3.39 22.80
CA ASP A 167 6.34 -2.30 23.75
C ASP A 167 7.38 -1.16 23.65
N GLN A 168 8.66 -1.52 23.48
CA GLN A 168 9.73 -0.54 23.28
C GLN A 168 9.49 0.25 21.99
N THR A 169 9.17 -0.45 20.90
CA THR A 169 8.89 0.15 19.59
C THR A 169 7.69 1.09 19.66
N MET A 170 6.59 0.67 20.28
CA MET A 170 5.39 1.51 20.44
C MET A 170 5.66 2.75 21.32
N THR A 171 6.51 2.63 22.33
CA THR A 171 6.94 3.77 23.16
C THR A 171 7.72 4.79 22.33
N GLU A 172 8.65 4.34 21.49
CA GLU A 172 9.41 5.21 20.59
C GLU A 172 8.52 5.86 19.53
N ILE A 173 7.58 5.11 18.94
CA ILE A 173 6.60 5.66 17.98
C ILE A 173 5.77 6.78 18.63
N GLY A 174 5.30 6.59 19.87
CA GLY A 174 4.56 7.64 20.60
C GLY A 174 5.41 8.90 20.85
N ARG A 175 6.71 8.75 21.12
CA ARG A 175 7.65 9.89 21.26
C ARG A 175 7.82 10.63 19.93
N LEU A 176 8.04 9.89 18.85
CA LEU A 176 8.19 10.45 17.50
C LEU A 176 6.92 11.15 17.02
N ALA A 177 5.75 10.59 17.28
CA ALA A 177 4.47 11.21 16.93
C ALA A 177 4.29 12.57 17.62
N LYS A 178 4.60 12.66 18.92
CA LYS A 178 4.59 13.94 19.66
C LYS A 178 5.64 14.92 19.12
N GLN A 179 6.85 14.44 18.83
CA GLN A 179 7.93 15.26 18.28
C GLN A 179 7.52 15.85 16.92
N PHE A 180 6.98 15.05 16.01
CA PHE A 180 6.52 15.51 14.70
C PHE A 180 5.31 16.44 14.79
N GLY A 181 4.35 16.15 15.66
CA GLY A 181 3.21 17.04 15.95
C GLY A 181 3.67 18.43 16.42
N GLY A 182 4.70 18.49 17.28
CA GLY A 182 5.29 19.76 17.72
C GLY A 182 5.90 20.61 16.61
N LYS A 183 6.33 20.00 15.49
CA LYS A 183 6.87 20.72 14.32
C LYS A 183 5.79 21.39 13.47
N LEU A 184 4.54 20.93 13.56
CA LEU A 184 3.46 21.39 12.69
C LEU A 184 2.88 22.75 13.05
N LYS A 185 3.15 23.31 14.25
CA LYS A 185 2.66 24.64 14.68
C LYS A 185 1.16 24.87 14.39
N GLY A 186 0.31 23.86 14.59
CA GLY A 186 -1.13 23.92 14.32
C GLY A 186 -1.55 23.48 12.91
N LYS A 187 -0.64 23.07 12.03
CA LYS A 187 -0.98 22.41 10.76
C LYS A 187 -1.59 21.03 11.01
N ARG A 188 -2.48 20.62 10.09
CA ARG A 188 -3.27 19.38 10.17
C ARG A 188 -2.39 18.13 10.05
N MET A 189 -2.52 17.21 11.01
CA MET A 189 -2.01 15.83 10.96
C MET A 189 -3.20 14.89 10.70
N LEU A 190 -3.16 14.10 9.63
CA LEU A 190 -4.26 13.20 9.26
C LEU A 190 -4.18 11.87 10.01
N GLY A 191 -3.01 11.24 10.05
CA GLY A 191 -2.88 9.89 10.58
C GLY A 191 -1.44 9.40 10.62
N ILE A 192 -1.30 8.15 11.04
CA ILE A 192 -0.04 7.40 11.08
C ILE A 192 -0.20 6.08 10.34
N GLY A 193 0.72 5.79 9.42
CA GLY A 193 0.81 4.50 8.76
C GLY A 193 2.10 3.80 9.16
N MET A 194 2.01 2.50 9.40
CA MET A 194 3.15 1.67 9.78
C MET A 194 3.31 0.52 8.80
N ALA A 195 4.51 0.43 8.24
CA ALA A 195 5.01 -0.69 7.46
C ALA A 195 5.86 -1.59 8.36
N MET A 196 5.67 -2.90 8.24
CA MET A 196 6.44 -3.90 8.96
C MET A 196 6.54 -5.21 8.17
N PRO A 197 7.55 -6.07 8.43
CA PRO A 197 7.66 -7.37 7.79
C PRO A 197 6.39 -8.21 7.99
N GLY A 198 5.87 -8.74 6.89
CA GLY A 198 4.86 -9.78 6.86
C GLY A 198 5.47 -11.19 6.95
N PRO A 199 4.67 -12.24 6.71
CA PRO A 199 3.21 -12.19 6.58
C PRO A 199 2.52 -11.98 7.95
N PHE A 200 1.27 -11.53 7.95
CA PHE A 200 0.44 -11.41 9.16
C PHE A 200 -0.43 -12.65 9.38
N ASP A 201 -0.58 -13.05 10.64
CA ASP A 201 -1.45 -14.16 11.08
C ASP A 201 -1.20 -15.51 10.37
N VAL A 202 0.06 -15.80 10.06
CA VAL A 202 0.51 -17.10 9.53
C VAL A 202 1.42 -17.78 10.54
N ASP A 203 0.92 -18.80 11.23
CA ASP A 203 1.61 -19.42 12.37
C ASP A 203 3.06 -19.82 12.10
N SER A 204 3.36 -20.39 10.93
CA SER A 204 4.70 -20.85 10.57
C SER A 204 5.67 -19.75 10.16
N MET A 205 5.19 -18.53 9.87
CA MET A 205 5.99 -17.47 9.23
C MET A 205 5.97 -16.14 9.98
N SER A 206 4.82 -15.75 10.53
CA SER A 206 4.67 -14.49 11.25
C SER A 206 5.57 -14.45 12.48
N PHE A 207 6.51 -13.52 12.47
CA PHE A 207 7.40 -13.25 13.61
C PHE A 207 8.33 -14.43 13.98
N VAL A 208 8.70 -15.23 12.98
CA VAL A 208 9.61 -16.37 13.13
C VAL A 208 10.90 -16.12 12.33
N GLY A 209 12.03 -16.01 13.03
CA GLY A 209 13.36 -15.95 12.42
C GLY A 209 13.88 -14.53 12.15
N PRO A 210 15.13 -14.43 11.66
CA PRO A 210 15.93 -13.20 11.69
C PRO A 210 15.46 -12.11 10.72
N THR A 211 14.60 -12.43 9.76
CA THR A 211 14.04 -11.50 8.77
C THR A 211 12.72 -10.87 9.23
N THR A 212 12.20 -11.27 10.40
CA THR A 212 10.91 -10.84 10.95
C THR A 212 11.05 -10.23 12.35
N LEU A 213 9.96 -9.70 12.90
CA LEU A 213 9.93 -9.08 14.24
C LEU A 213 9.59 -10.11 15.33
N GLU A 214 10.58 -10.88 15.78
CA GLU A 214 10.39 -11.87 16.85
C GLU A 214 9.77 -11.24 18.12
N GLY A 215 8.82 -11.95 18.76
CA GLY A 215 8.14 -11.50 19.98
C GLY A 215 6.89 -10.64 19.75
N TRP A 216 6.48 -10.42 18.51
CA TRP A 216 5.26 -9.65 18.16
C TRP A 216 4.01 -10.52 17.97
N ARG A 217 4.11 -11.85 18.07
CA ARG A 217 2.97 -12.76 17.94
C ARG A 217 1.88 -12.41 18.95
N GLY A 218 0.64 -12.25 18.46
CA GLY A 218 -0.52 -11.89 19.27
C GLY A 218 -0.51 -10.45 19.81
N PHE A 219 0.46 -9.62 19.42
CA PHE A 219 0.49 -8.22 19.83
C PHE A 219 -0.52 -7.40 19.01
N PRO A 220 -1.41 -6.61 19.65
CA PRO A 220 -2.44 -5.86 18.94
C PRO A 220 -1.88 -4.58 18.29
N VAL A 221 -1.07 -4.73 17.24
CA VAL A 221 -0.27 -3.66 16.60
C VAL A 221 -1.12 -2.42 16.31
N LEU A 222 -2.25 -2.58 15.63
CA LEU A 222 -3.09 -1.47 15.18
C LEU A 222 -3.68 -0.67 16.36
N GLU A 223 -4.25 -1.36 17.35
CA GLU A 223 -4.82 -0.75 18.55
C GLU A 223 -3.74 0.00 19.35
N ARG A 224 -2.57 -0.61 19.50
CA ARG A 224 -1.44 -0.02 20.21
C ARG A 224 -0.91 1.21 19.48
N LEU A 225 -0.77 1.13 18.16
CA LEU A 225 -0.32 2.24 17.32
C LEU A 225 -1.29 3.43 17.42
N ASN A 226 -2.59 3.17 17.35
CA ASN A 226 -3.63 4.19 17.54
C ASN A 226 -3.49 4.87 18.91
N ARG A 227 -3.40 4.06 19.98
CA ARG A 227 -3.31 4.57 21.36
C ARG A 227 -2.05 5.41 21.61
N VAL A 228 -0.87 4.95 21.19
CA VAL A 228 0.39 5.66 21.48
C VAL A 228 0.59 6.91 20.63
N SER A 229 0.03 6.93 19.42
CA SER A 229 0.10 8.08 18.53
C SER A 229 -1.01 9.12 18.78
N GLY A 230 -2.18 8.68 19.24
CA GLY A 230 -3.38 9.51 19.30
C GLY A 230 -3.94 9.85 17.92
N LEU A 231 -3.59 9.08 16.88
CA LEU A 231 -3.94 9.33 15.49
C LEU A 231 -4.65 8.11 14.87
N PRO A 232 -5.50 8.31 13.85
CA PRO A 232 -5.93 7.21 12.98
C PRO A 232 -4.72 6.42 12.48
N ALA A 233 -4.72 5.13 12.76
CA ALA A 233 -3.59 4.24 12.52
C ALA A 233 -3.90 3.27 11.38
N PHE A 234 -2.89 2.97 10.57
CA PHE A 234 -2.99 2.01 9.47
C PHE A 234 -1.74 1.15 9.44
N ILE A 235 -1.90 -0.12 9.06
CA ILE A 235 -0.78 -1.06 8.95
C ILE A 235 -0.75 -1.70 7.57
N GLU A 236 0.45 -1.97 7.09
CA GLU A 236 0.70 -2.73 5.88
C GLU A 236 2.01 -3.52 5.95
N VAL A 237 2.11 -4.57 5.14
CA VAL A 237 3.39 -5.24 4.88
C VAL A 237 4.35 -4.30 4.14
N ASP A 238 5.62 -4.35 4.51
CA ASP A 238 6.64 -3.42 4.03
C ASP A 238 6.82 -3.37 2.51
N HIS A 239 6.80 -4.52 1.84
CA HIS A 239 6.89 -4.61 0.38
C HIS A 239 5.69 -3.95 -0.33
N ALA A 240 4.48 -4.08 0.19
CA ALA A 240 3.29 -3.42 -0.40
C ALA A 240 3.28 -1.92 -0.12
N ALA A 241 3.76 -1.48 1.06
CA ALA A 241 3.99 -0.07 1.34
C ALA A 241 5.06 0.51 0.42
N ALA A 242 6.19 -0.18 0.22
CA ALA A 242 7.24 0.24 -0.70
C ALA A 242 6.74 0.38 -2.13
N ALA A 243 5.96 -0.60 -2.61
CA ALA A 243 5.36 -0.57 -3.94
C ALA A 243 4.41 0.63 -4.11
N LEU A 244 3.60 0.94 -3.09
CA LEU A 244 2.77 2.14 -3.08
C LEU A 244 3.61 3.42 -3.13
N GLY A 245 4.68 3.51 -2.32
CA GLY A 245 5.59 4.64 -2.36
C GLY A 245 6.24 4.83 -3.74
N GLU A 246 6.65 3.74 -4.38
CA GLU A 246 7.24 3.75 -5.71
C GLU A 246 6.23 4.15 -6.79
N ARG A 247 4.99 3.64 -6.70
CA ARG A 247 3.88 4.01 -7.59
C ARG A 247 3.55 5.50 -7.52
N LEU A 248 3.64 6.09 -6.33
CA LEU A 248 3.27 7.49 -6.09
C LEU A 248 4.43 8.45 -6.29
N HIS A 249 5.66 8.03 -6.00
CA HIS A 249 6.79 8.95 -5.88
C HIS A 249 8.04 8.57 -6.68
N GLY A 250 8.17 7.33 -7.15
CA GLY A 250 9.36 6.81 -7.84
C GLY A 250 9.13 6.42 -9.31
N ALA A 251 9.87 5.42 -9.76
CA ALA A 251 9.86 4.90 -11.13
C ALA A 251 8.51 4.26 -11.50
N GLY A 252 7.80 3.73 -10.50
CA GLY A 252 6.46 3.12 -10.64
C GLY A 252 5.38 4.08 -11.12
N LYS A 253 5.62 5.39 -11.14
CA LYS A 253 4.68 6.39 -11.69
C LYS A 253 4.35 6.18 -13.16
N ALA A 254 5.27 5.59 -13.92
CA ALA A 254 5.12 5.41 -15.36
C ALA A 254 4.30 4.16 -15.73
N PHE A 255 3.92 3.35 -14.74
CA PHE A 255 3.36 2.01 -14.97
C PHE A 255 2.09 1.81 -14.13
N ARG A 256 1.10 1.17 -14.74
CA ARG A 256 -0.10 0.72 -14.02
C ARG A 256 0.08 -0.70 -13.53
N ASP A 257 0.80 -1.52 -14.30
CA ASP A 257 0.98 -2.93 -14.04
C ASP A 257 2.47 -3.26 -13.93
N PHE A 258 3.01 -3.24 -12.71
CA PHE A 258 4.41 -3.58 -12.48
C PHE A 258 4.57 -4.45 -11.24
N TYR A 259 5.63 -5.26 -11.22
CA TYR A 259 5.99 -6.00 -10.03
C TYR A 259 7.08 -5.27 -9.27
N PHE A 260 6.83 -4.94 -8.02
CA PHE A 260 7.85 -4.40 -7.13
C PHE A 260 8.53 -5.54 -6.38
N LEU A 261 9.82 -5.78 -6.62
CA LEU A 261 10.61 -6.75 -5.88
C LEU A 261 11.37 -6.05 -4.75
N TYR A 262 10.94 -6.30 -3.52
CA TYR A 262 11.42 -5.62 -2.33
C TYR A 262 12.58 -6.39 -1.68
N PHE A 263 13.78 -5.83 -1.81
CA PHE A 263 15.01 -6.25 -1.13
C PHE A 263 15.11 -5.59 0.25
N GLY A 264 14.51 -6.23 1.24
CA GLY A 264 14.53 -5.83 2.65
C GLY A 264 15.58 -6.59 3.47
N VAL A 265 15.38 -6.62 4.80
CA VAL A 265 16.09 -7.60 5.65
C VAL A 265 15.80 -9.01 5.15
N GLY A 266 14.53 -9.26 4.85
CA GLY A 266 14.04 -10.38 4.06
C GLY A 266 13.85 -10.07 2.57
N LEU A 267 13.07 -10.91 1.88
CA LEU A 267 12.69 -10.73 0.48
C LEU A 267 11.18 -10.81 0.32
N GLY A 268 10.59 -9.68 -0.09
CA GLY A 268 9.17 -9.61 -0.44
C GLY A 268 8.98 -9.15 -1.87
N GLY A 269 7.74 -9.14 -2.32
CA GLY A 269 7.38 -8.55 -3.60
C GLY A 269 5.93 -8.11 -3.60
N CYS A 270 5.53 -7.27 -4.54
CA CYS A 270 4.15 -6.83 -4.64
C CYS A 270 3.82 -6.61 -6.11
N MET A 271 2.79 -7.30 -6.59
CA MET A 271 2.21 -6.92 -7.88
C MET A 271 1.41 -5.64 -7.67
N VAL A 272 1.74 -4.60 -8.41
CA VAL A 272 0.89 -3.42 -8.57
C VAL A 272 0.06 -3.66 -9.82
N HIS A 273 -1.26 -3.81 -9.67
CA HIS A 273 -2.19 -4.08 -10.76
C HIS A 273 -3.22 -2.98 -10.83
N GLU A 274 -3.47 -2.44 -12.02
CA GLU A 274 -4.31 -1.25 -12.21
C GLU A 274 -3.90 -0.14 -11.23
N GLY A 275 -2.58 0.02 -11.07
CA GLY A 275 -1.88 0.96 -10.20
C GLY A 275 -2.02 0.73 -8.68
N LEU A 276 -2.61 -0.39 -8.24
CA LEU A 276 -2.77 -0.70 -6.82
C LEU A 276 -1.95 -1.90 -6.36
N PRO A 277 -1.36 -1.84 -5.15
CA PRO A 277 -0.79 -3.02 -4.51
C PRO A 277 -1.83 -4.13 -4.39
N TRP A 278 -1.57 -5.26 -5.05
CA TRP A 278 -2.36 -6.47 -4.92
C TRP A 278 -2.03 -7.15 -3.60
N ARG A 279 -2.99 -7.14 -2.67
CA ARG A 279 -2.80 -7.62 -1.30
C ARG A 279 -3.14 -9.11 -1.13
N GLY A 280 -3.87 -9.70 -2.07
CA GLY A 280 -4.44 -11.04 -1.91
C GLY A 280 -5.55 -11.10 -0.86
N SER A 281 -6.12 -12.29 -0.66
CA SER A 281 -7.31 -12.47 0.20
C SER A 281 -7.06 -12.21 1.69
N HIS A 282 -5.83 -12.46 2.15
CA HIS A 282 -5.42 -12.31 3.55
C HIS A 282 -4.34 -11.25 3.73
N ARG A 283 -4.14 -10.35 2.75
CA ARG A 283 -3.13 -9.28 2.80
C ARG A 283 -1.66 -9.74 2.88
N ASN A 284 -1.39 -10.97 2.45
CA ASN A 284 -0.06 -11.59 2.43
C ASN A 284 0.39 -11.99 1.00
N ALA A 285 -0.22 -11.44 -0.05
CA ALA A 285 0.26 -11.72 -1.41
C ALA A 285 1.66 -11.11 -1.59
N GLY A 286 2.56 -11.86 -2.23
CA GLY A 286 3.90 -11.37 -2.55
C GLY A 286 5.04 -11.88 -1.67
N GLU A 287 4.80 -12.91 -0.86
CA GLU A 287 5.83 -13.64 -0.08
C GLU A 287 6.76 -14.51 -0.97
N ILE A 288 7.34 -13.90 -2.02
CA ILE A 288 8.22 -14.56 -3.00
C ILE A 288 9.50 -15.11 -2.34
N GLY A 289 9.95 -14.51 -1.24
CA GLY A 289 11.06 -14.98 -0.43
C GLY A 289 10.91 -16.41 0.06
N HIS A 290 9.67 -16.89 0.24
CA HIS A 290 9.40 -18.23 0.75
C HIS A 290 9.23 -19.30 -0.33
N LEU A 291 9.38 -18.96 -1.62
CA LEU A 291 9.38 -19.96 -2.69
C LEU A 291 10.59 -20.92 -2.55
N PRO A 292 10.39 -22.24 -2.41
CA PRO A 292 11.46 -23.21 -2.21
C PRO A 292 12.15 -23.55 -3.54
N LEU A 293 12.95 -22.62 -4.07
CA LEU A 293 13.55 -22.70 -5.40
C LEU A 293 14.94 -23.35 -5.42
N VAL A 294 15.55 -23.62 -4.27
CA VAL A 294 16.86 -24.28 -4.17
C VAL A 294 16.69 -25.69 -3.62
N PRO A 295 16.66 -26.73 -4.47
CA PRO A 295 16.55 -28.11 -4.02
C PRO A 295 17.62 -28.46 -2.99
N ASN A 296 17.21 -29.12 -1.89
CA ASN A 296 18.10 -29.46 -0.77
C ASN A 296 18.84 -28.26 -0.15
N GLY A 297 18.32 -27.05 -0.33
CA GLY A 297 18.93 -25.82 0.15
C GLY A 297 18.94 -25.64 1.66
N GLU A 298 19.39 -24.46 2.10
CA GLU A 298 19.40 -24.05 3.50
C GLU A 298 18.01 -24.21 4.16
N PRO A 299 17.95 -24.60 5.44
CA PRO A 299 16.71 -24.55 6.21
C PRO A 299 16.20 -23.11 6.27
N CYS A 300 14.89 -22.94 6.13
CA CYS A 300 14.22 -21.66 6.29
C CYS A 300 13.44 -21.64 7.61
N PRO A 301 13.45 -20.52 8.36
CA PRO A 301 12.64 -20.37 9.57
C PRO A 301 11.14 -20.66 9.36
N CYS A 302 10.62 -20.50 8.13
CA CYS A 302 9.23 -20.83 7.82
C CYS A 302 8.89 -22.34 7.86
N GLY A 303 9.89 -23.20 8.07
CA GLY A 303 9.77 -24.67 8.10
C GLY A 303 10.14 -25.36 6.79
N ASN A 304 10.23 -24.62 5.68
CA ASN A 304 10.68 -25.15 4.39
C ASN A 304 12.22 -25.23 4.29
N ARG A 305 12.70 -25.70 3.14
CA ARG A 305 14.12 -25.65 2.76
C ARG A 305 14.28 -25.02 1.39
N GLY A 306 15.38 -24.30 1.20
CA GLY A 306 15.71 -23.70 -0.10
C GLY A 306 14.84 -22.52 -0.50
N CYS A 307 14.20 -21.84 0.47
CA CYS A 307 13.48 -20.61 0.23
C CYS A 307 14.40 -19.53 -0.36
N LEU A 308 13.90 -18.80 -1.34
CA LEU A 308 14.66 -17.79 -2.09
C LEU A 308 15.30 -16.72 -1.20
N GLU A 309 14.60 -16.26 -0.15
CA GLU A 309 15.08 -15.27 0.82
C GLU A 309 16.39 -15.69 1.51
N ARG A 310 16.64 -16.99 1.67
CA ARG A 310 17.88 -17.52 2.28
C ARG A 310 19.13 -17.21 1.46
N TYR A 311 18.94 -16.78 0.21
CA TYR A 311 20.02 -16.47 -0.73
C TYR A 311 19.91 -15.04 -1.29
N LEU A 312 18.70 -14.53 -1.46
CA LEU A 312 18.41 -13.20 -2.01
C LEU A 312 17.73 -12.31 -0.96
N SER A 313 18.50 -11.81 0.01
CA SER A 313 18.01 -10.84 1.00
C SER A 313 19.19 -10.13 1.65
N LEU A 314 18.94 -9.03 2.40
CA LEU A 314 20.03 -8.40 3.15
C LEU A 314 20.53 -9.26 4.31
N GLU A 315 19.69 -10.11 4.91
CA GLU A 315 20.16 -11.11 5.88
C GLU A 315 21.13 -12.08 5.22
N ALA A 316 20.76 -12.64 4.07
CA ALA A 316 21.62 -13.55 3.31
C ALA A 316 22.92 -12.88 2.87
N TYR A 317 22.84 -11.65 2.37
CA TYR A 317 24.01 -10.84 2.01
C TYR A 317 24.93 -10.62 3.22
N GLY A 318 24.41 -10.10 4.34
CA GLY A 318 25.21 -9.82 5.53
C GLY A 318 25.88 -11.07 6.11
N ARG A 319 25.14 -12.19 6.16
CA ARG A 319 25.64 -13.48 6.65
C ARG A 319 26.71 -14.09 5.73
N ARG A 320 26.53 -14.00 4.42
CA ARG A 320 27.32 -14.76 3.44
C ARG A 320 28.44 -13.92 2.80
N ALA A 321 28.16 -12.68 2.39
CA ALA A 321 29.15 -11.82 1.74
C ALA A 321 30.32 -11.44 2.67
N THR A 322 30.13 -11.45 4.00
CA THR A 322 31.24 -11.28 4.96
C THR A 322 32.30 -12.38 4.82
N ALA A 323 31.89 -13.61 4.46
CA ALA A 323 32.80 -14.75 4.32
C ALA A 323 33.43 -14.86 2.93
N ILE A 324 32.68 -14.53 1.87
CA ILE A 324 33.11 -14.77 0.48
C ILE A 324 33.38 -13.50 -0.32
N GLY A 325 33.06 -12.33 0.22
CA GLY A 325 33.10 -11.06 -0.49
C GLY A 325 31.83 -10.78 -1.30
N ARG A 326 31.61 -9.49 -1.63
CA ARG A 326 30.45 -9.01 -2.37
C ARG A 326 30.35 -9.61 -3.77
N GLU A 327 31.44 -9.61 -4.53
CA GLU A 327 31.46 -10.12 -5.92
C GLU A 327 31.09 -11.61 -5.99
N ALA A 328 31.67 -12.44 -5.11
CA ALA A 328 31.36 -13.85 -5.06
C ALA A 328 29.90 -14.11 -4.66
N TRP A 329 29.36 -13.34 -3.70
CA TRP A 329 27.95 -13.44 -3.33
C TRP A 329 27.04 -13.06 -4.50
N ILE A 330 27.32 -11.98 -5.22
CA ILE A 330 26.56 -11.59 -6.42
C ILE A 330 26.58 -12.72 -7.45
N SER A 331 27.74 -13.34 -7.68
CA SER A 331 27.87 -14.46 -8.61
C SER A 331 27.02 -15.67 -8.21
N GLU A 332 26.87 -15.95 -6.92
CA GLU A 332 26.01 -17.03 -6.42
C GLU A 332 24.52 -16.66 -6.42
N ALA A 333 24.20 -15.39 -6.16
CA ALA A 333 22.85 -14.86 -6.10
C ALA A 333 22.22 -14.70 -7.49
N ALA A 334 23.00 -14.29 -8.49
CA ALA A 334 22.52 -13.92 -9.82
C ALA A 334 21.67 -15.03 -10.51
N PRO A 335 22.04 -16.32 -10.50
CA PRO A 335 21.20 -17.37 -11.07
C PRO A 335 19.83 -17.50 -10.40
N LEU A 336 19.78 -17.35 -9.07
CA LEU A 336 18.52 -17.40 -8.31
C LEU A 336 17.67 -16.17 -8.61
N PHE A 337 18.30 -15.01 -8.72
CA PHE A 337 17.64 -13.77 -9.05
C PHE A 337 17.04 -13.79 -10.47
N ARG A 338 17.75 -14.37 -11.44
CA ARG A 338 17.24 -14.64 -12.79
C ARG A 338 16.01 -15.53 -12.80
N ASN A 339 16.02 -16.59 -11.99
CA ASN A 339 14.86 -17.48 -11.85
C ASN A 339 13.66 -16.76 -11.21
N ALA A 340 13.91 -15.88 -10.22
CA ALA A 340 12.87 -15.07 -9.62
C ALA A 340 12.23 -14.12 -10.66
N VAL A 341 13.05 -13.43 -11.45
CA VAL A 341 12.58 -12.57 -12.56
C VAL A 341 11.70 -13.36 -13.53
N ALA A 342 12.17 -14.52 -13.99
CA ALA A 342 11.40 -15.37 -14.91
C ALA A 342 10.07 -15.84 -14.30
N ALA A 343 10.08 -16.21 -13.01
CA ALA A 343 8.87 -16.63 -12.32
C ALA A 343 7.86 -15.48 -12.21
N ILE A 344 8.32 -14.29 -11.82
CA ILE A 344 7.47 -13.09 -11.74
C ILE A 344 6.84 -12.79 -13.10
N GLU A 345 7.65 -12.75 -14.17
CA GLU A 345 7.15 -12.43 -15.51
C GLU A 345 6.12 -13.45 -16.00
N ASN A 346 6.38 -14.75 -15.83
CA ASN A 346 5.46 -15.78 -16.29
C ASN A 346 4.18 -15.88 -15.46
N LEU A 347 4.20 -15.43 -14.20
CA LEU A 347 3.03 -15.46 -13.31
C LEU A 347 2.16 -14.21 -13.46
N PHE A 348 2.77 -13.04 -13.67
CA PHE A 348 2.08 -11.75 -13.58
C PHE A 348 2.06 -10.93 -14.88
N ASP A 349 2.89 -11.28 -15.87
CA ASP A 349 3.10 -10.51 -17.12
C ASP A 349 3.17 -8.97 -16.91
N PRO A 350 4.04 -8.46 -16.02
CA PRO A 350 4.09 -7.04 -15.71
C PRO A 350 4.78 -6.23 -16.83
N GLU A 351 4.44 -4.93 -16.92
CA GLU A 351 5.11 -3.96 -17.80
C GLU A 351 6.60 -3.83 -17.48
N THR A 352 6.98 -4.03 -16.21
CA THR A 352 8.38 -4.12 -15.75
C THR A 352 8.45 -4.71 -14.35
N ILE A 353 9.64 -5.17 -13.95
CA ILE A 353 9.98 -5.46 -12.57
C ILE A 353 10.85 -4.33 -12.02
N ILE A 354 10.38 -3.68 -10.96
CA ILE A 354 11.13 -2.64 -10.25
C ILE A 354 11.72 -3.24 -8.98
N VAL A 355 13.03 -3.16 -8.83
CA VAL A 355 13.78 -3.70 -7.69
C VAL A 355 14.17 -2.57 -6.75
N GLY A 356 13.75 -2.62 -5.50
CA GLY A 356 14.01 -1.57 -4.52
C GLY A 356 13.92 -2.07 -3.08
N GLY A 357 13.96 -1.16 -2.12
CA GLY A 357 13.85 -1.47 -0.70
C GLY A 357 15.02 -0.94 0.12
N LEU A 358 15.47 -1.74 1.09
CA LEU A 358 16.51 -1.35 2.05
C LEU A 358 17.93 -1.50 1.51
N ALA A 359 18.13 -2.35 0.50
CA ALA A 359 19.43 -2.58 -0.11
C ALA A 359 20.01 -1.31 -0.73
N ASP A 360 21.33 -1.14 -0.67
CA ASP A 360 22.00 -0.02 -1.31
C ASP A 360 21.85 -0.08 -2.84
N SER A 361 21.73 1.08 -3.47
CA SER A 361 21.51 1.18 -4.92
C SER A 361 22.60 0.48 -5.72
N GLY A 362 23.86 0.55 -5.27
CA GLY A 362 24.97 -0.11 -5.94
C GLY A 362 24.81 -1.64 -5.93
N LEU A 363 24.40 -2.23 -4.79
CA LEU A 363 24.19 -3.69 -4.70
C LEU A 363 23.06 -4.14 -5.63
N LEU A 364 21.98 -3.35 -5.72
CA LEU A 364 20.89 -3.63 -6.63
C LEU A 364 21.34 -3.50 -8.09
N ASP A 365 22.09 -2.45 -8.43
CA ASP A 365 22.63 -2.25 -9.78
C ASP A 365 23.55 -3.41 -10.20
N ASP A 366 24.45 -3.85 -9.31
CA ASP A 366 25.34 -4.99 -9.58
C ASP A 366 24.56 -6.30 -9.76
N LEU A 367 23.53 -6.55 -8.95
CA LEU A 367 22.66 -7.73 -9.10
C LEU A 367 21.87 -7.69 -10.41
N ILE A 368 21.32 -6.54 -10.79
CA ILE A 368 20.60 -6.33 -12.05
C ILE A 368 21.54 -6.57 -13.23
N ALA A 369 22.77 -6.07 -13.17
CA ALA A 369 23.79 -6.30 -14.19
C ALA A 369 24.18 -7.78 -14.28
N ALA A 370 24.45 -8.43 -13.14
CA ALA A 370 24.83 -9.84 -13.08
C ALA A 370 23.70 -10.80 -13.49
N ALA A 371 22.44 -10.36 -13.44
CA ALA A 371 21.31 -11.14 -13.93
C ALA A 371 21.26 -11.25 -15.47
N GLN A 372 22.01 -10.43 -16.19
CA GLN A 372 21.97 -10.43 -17.65
C GLN A 372 22.80 -11.58 -18.26
N PRO A 373 22.34 -12.18 -19.38
CA PRO A 373 21.05 -11.96 -20.02
C PRO A 373 19.91 -12.63 -19.23
N LEU A 374 18.74 -11.97 -19.15
CA LEU A 374 17.56 -12.57 -18.53
C LEU A 374 17.07 -13.81 -19.32
N PRO A 375 16.57 -14.85 -18.63
CA PRO A 375 16.02 -16.04 -19.28
C PRO A 375 14.77 -15.71 -20.12
N ASN A 376 14.36 -16.66 -20.96
CA ASN A 376 13.13 -16.53 -21.75
C ASN A 376 11.90 -16.54 -20.84
N SER A 377 10.92 -15.70 -21.17
CA SER A 377 9.63 -15.60 -20.49
C SER A 377 8.61 -14.96 -21.41
N VAL A 378 7.35 -14.87 -20.99
CA VAL A 378 6.28 -14.11 -21.68
C VAL A 378 6.63 -12.63 -21.94
N SER A 379 7.61 -12.09 -21.21
CA SER A 379 8.06 -10.70 -21.29
C SER A 379 9.17 -10.46 -22.34
N GLN A 380 9.72 -11.52 -22.96
CA GLN A 380 10.70 -11.39 -24.04
C GLN A 380 10.00 -11.07 -25.38
N ARG A 381 9.83 -9.77 -25.66
CA ARG A 381 9.16 -9.26 -26.86
C ARG A 381 10.09 -8.37 -27.68
N ALA A 382 9.99 -8.45 -29.01
CA ALA A 382 10.87 -7.72 -29.93
C ALA A 382 10.56 -6.21 -29.99
N ASP A 383 9.32 -5.84 -29.72
CA ASP A 383 8.76 -4.49 -29.71
C ASP A 383 8.74 -3.86 -28.31
N ARG A 384 9.43 -4.46 -27.33
CA ARG A 384 9.43 -3.97 -25.95
C ARG A 384 10.27 -2.69 -25.83
N GLU A 385 9.64 -1.60 -25.43
CA GLU A 385 10.32 -0.31 -25.15
C GLU A 385 10.78 -0.17 -23.70
N VAL A 386 10.06 -0.79 -22.76
CA VAL A 386 10.33 -0.71 -21.33
C VAL A 386 11.30 -1.82 -20.90
N PRO A 387 12.37 -1.53 -20.14
CA PRO A 387 13.24 -2.58 -19.60
C PRO A 387 12.45 -3.62 -18.78
N ARG A 388 12.78 -4.91 -18.95
CA ARG A 388 12.17 -6.00 -18.17
C ARG A 388 12.44 -5.90 -16.66
N LEU A 389 13.60 -5.35 -16.31
CA LEU A 389 14.10 -5.21 -14.95
C LEU A 389 14.75 -3.85 -14.79
N MET A 390 14.39 -3.12 -13.74
CA MET A 390 14.98 -1.81 -13.43
C MET A 390 15.06 -1.58 -11.92
N ARG A 391 15.89 -0.62 -11.50
CA ARG A 391 16.01 -0.22 -10.10
C ARG A 391 14.93 0.81 -9.74
N ALA A 392 14.47 0.77 -8.50
CA ALA A 392 13.61 1.78 -7.91
C ALA A 392 14.33 3.13 -7.74
N ASP A 393 13.57 4.22 -7.82
CA ASP A 393 14.05 5.58 -7.58
C ASP A 393 13.94 5.99 -6.11
N SER A 394 12.95 5.45 -5.37
CA SER A 394 12.64 5.94 -4.02
C SER A 394 13.60 5.43 -2.94
N GLY A 395 14.38 4.38 -3.21
CA GLY A 395 15.24 3.73 -2.22
C GLY A 395 14.49 3.41 -0.93
N GLN A 396 15.09 3.76 0.22
CA GLN A 396 14.52 3.55 1.55
C GLN A 396 13.30 4.45 1.85
N ASP A 397 13.20 5.61 1.18
CA ASP A 397 12.07 6.53 1.36
C ASP A 397 10.76 5.94 0.86
N GLY A 398 10.81 4.96 -0.07
CA GLY A 398 9.62 4.34 -0.66
C GLY A 398 8.69 3.76 0.41
N VAL A 399 9.25 3.04 1.39
CA VAL A 399 8.44 2.44 2.47
C VAL A 399 7.80 3.52 3.33
N LEU A 400 8.56 4.54 3.74
CA LEU A 400 8.08 5.62 4.61
C LEU A 400 6.99 6.45 3.92
N ARG A 401 7.19 6.80 2.64
CA ARG A 401 6.18 7.53 1.86
C ARG A 401 4.95 6.69 1.60
N GLY A 402 5.10 5.41 1.30
CA GLY A 402 3.98 4.49 1.13
C GLY A 402 3.17 4.29 2.40
N ALA A 403 3.83 4.15 3.56
CA ALA A 403 3.18 4.08 4.85
C ALA A 403 2.41 5.38 5.18
N ALA A 404 3.02 6.55 4.93
CA ALA A 404 2.32 7.83 5.10
C ALA A 404 1.13 7.97 4.12
N ALA A 405 1.30 7.55 2.87
CA ALA A 405 0.25 7.57 1.85
C ALA A 405 -0.93 6.67 2.23
N LEU A 406 -0.68 5.53 2.87
CA LEU A 406 -1.73 4.67 3.42
C LEU A 406 -2.59 5.43 4.46
N ALA A 407 -1.96 6.22 5.33
CA ALA A 407 -2.68 7.01 6.32
C ALA A 407 -3.48 8.15 5.68
N ILE A 408 -2.89 8.85 4.70
CA ILE A 408 -3.56 9.90 3.94
C ILE A 408 -4.79 9.32 3.22
N ALA A 409 -4.59 8.26 2.43
CA ALA A 409 -5.66 7.61 1.68
C ALA A 409 -6.72 7.01 2.62
N GLY A 410 -6.29 6.43 3.74
CA GLY A 410 -7.18 5.84 4.73
C GLY A 410 -8.12 6.86 5.35
N VAL A 411 -7.62 8.03 5.75
CA VAL A 411 -8.44 9.10 6.37
C VAL A 411 -9.31 9.82 5.34
N LEU A 412 -8.78 10.06 4.14
CA LEU A 412 -9.50 10.79 3.09
C LEU A 412 -10.46 9.90 2.29
N SER A 413 -10.40 8.57 2.45
CA SER A 413 -11.33 7.63 1.82
C SER A 413 -12.66 7.58 2.57
N PRO A 414 -13.80 7.82 1.89
CA PRO A 414 -15.15 7.70 2.48
C PRO A 414 -15.50 6.37 3.14
N ARG A 415 -14.77 5.29 2.84
CA ARG A 415 -14.95 4.02 3.56
C ARG A 415 -14.64 4.12 5.06
N PHE A 416 -13.75 5.03 5.45
CA PHE A 416 -13.36 5.18 6.85
C PHE A 416 -14.46 5.86 7.69
N GLY A 417 -15.28 6.74 7.08
CA GLY A 417 -16.43 7.33 7.78
C GLY A 417 -17.65 6.40 7.86
N LEU A 418 -17.86 5.54 6.85
CA LEU A 418 -19.06 4.70 6.74
C LEU A 418 -18.98 3.38 7.53
N LEU A 419 -17.79 2.88 7.84
CA LEU A 419 -17.61 1.68 8.68
C LEU A 419 -17.77 1.96 10.19
N PHE A 420 -17.69 3.23 10.61
CA PHE A 420 -17.81 3.63 12.02
C PHE A 420 -18.96 4.60 12.30
N ALA A 421 -19.71 5.02 11.29
CA ALA A 421 -21.03 5.58 11.49
C ALA A 421 -22.01 4.42 11.74
N GLU A 422 -22.26 4.09 13.01
CA GLU A 422 -23.48 3.39 13.39
C GLU A 422 -24.67 4.27 12.97
N GLY A 423 -25.10 4.14 11.72
CA GLY A 423 -26.48 4.44 11.39
C GLY A 423 -27.31 3.47 12.21
N GLU A 424 -28.17 4.00 13.08
CA GLU A 424 -29.32 3.27 13.58
C GLU A 424 -29.86 2.44 12.41
N ARG A 425 -29.83 1.11 12.55
CA ARG A 425 -30.55 0.20 11.68
C ARG A 425 -32.04 0.50 11.87
N THR A 426 -32.50 1.57 11.23
CA THR A 426 -33.91 1.86 11.10
C THR A 426 -34.46 0.87 10.10
N GLU A 427 -35.58 0.22 10.45
CA GLU A 427 -36.30 -0.81 9.69
C GLU A 427 -36.88 -0.33 8.34
N ARG A 428 -36.18 0.55 7.62
CA ARG A 428 -36.66 1.16 6.38
C ARG A 428 -35.59 1.10 5.30
N ASP A 429 -35.13 -0.11 4.98
CA ASP A 429 -34.49 -0.38 3.70
C ASP A 429 -35.55 -1.00 2.75
N PRO A 430 -36.07 -0.25 1.75
CA PRO A 430 -37.22 -0.66 0.94
C PRO A 430 -36.93 -1.77 -0.09
N ILE A 431 -35.80 -2.47 0.01
CA ILE A 431 -35.39 -3.56 -0.89
C ILE A 431 -35.84 -4.94 -0.37
N ILE A 432 -36.34 -5.05 0.88
CA ILE A 432 -36.89 -6.30 1.47
C ILE A 432 -38.38 -6.14 1.85
N ALA A 433 -39.18 -5.48 1.02
CA ALA A 433 -40.63 -5.45 1.13
C ALA A 433 -41.30 -6.12 -0.09
N GLY A 434 -40.88 -7.34 -0.39
CA GLY A 434 -41.56 -8.24 -1.34
C GLY A 434 -42.52 -9.16 -0.58
N ARG A 435 -43.79 -8.72 -0.49
CA ARG A 435 -44.99 -9.41 0.00
C ARG A 435 -44.91 -10.93 0.24
N GLN A 436 -45.27 -11.35 1.45
CA GLN A 436 -46.02 -12.59 1.67
C GLN A 436 -47.31 -12.58 0.83
N VAL A 437 -47.56 -13.64 0.07
CA VAL A 437 -48.91 -14.06 -0.30
C VAL A 437 -48.99 -15.57 -0.13
N ALA A 438 -49.82 -15.97 0.85
CA ALA A 438 -50.48 -17.25 1.12
C ALA A 438 -49.70 -18.56 0.99
#